data_AF-A0A7X9CBB7-F1
#
_entry.id   AF-A0A7X9CBB7-F1
#
_cell.length_a   1.000
_cell.length_b   1.000
_cell.length_c   1.000
_cell.angle_alpha   90.00
_cell.angle_beta   90.00
_cell.angle_gamma   90.00
#
_symmetry.space_group_name_H-M   'P 1'
#
loop_
_entity.id
_entity.type
_entity.pdbx_description
1 polymer ?
#
loop_
_entity_poly.entity_id
_entity_poly.type
_entity_poly.pdbx_seq_one_letter_code
_entity_poly.pdbx_strand_id
1 'polypeptide(L)'
;REKFELFLQAIQGEPMARAAEKPYMSHAAPGSDLRIEPHSPELIRRIWWGAGSRETAEATGRQGLNLMSSTLLTEATGASFGDLQAEQIERYRSAFRAAGHTHAPRVSISRSVLPIVTERDRMLFGVRPGENADQIGIIDGHRSTFGRTYTGEPDQLIEQLKADAAVQAADTLMLTIPSQAGVELNLHILESFATHVAPALGWKPNTEGPVQGDPA
;
A
#
# COMPACT_ATOMS: atom_id res chain seq x y z
N ARG A 1 17.48 1.39 8.81
CA ARG A 1 17.42 -0.08 8.64
C ARG A 1 17.50 -0.77 10.00
N GLU A 2 18.54 -0.53 10.79
CA GLU A 2 18.69 -1.06 12.17
C GLU A 2 17.45 -0.91 13.07
N LYS A 3 16.85 0.30 13.15
CA LYS A 3 15.63 0.52 13.95
C LYS A 3 14.45 -0.34 13.51
N PHE A 4 14.35 -0.63 12.21
CA PHE A 4 13.27 -1.44 11.67
C PHE A 4 13.50 -2.92 11.97
N GLU A 5 14.73 -3.41 11.85
CA GLU A 5 15.10 -4.78 12.25
C GLU A 5 14.86 -5.00 13.76
N LEU A 6 15.25 -4.04 14.60
CA LEU A 6 14.95 -4.05 16.03
C LEU A 6 13.43 -4.08 16.29
N PHE A 7 12.66 -3.28 15.54
CA PHE A 7 11.20 -3.31 15.61
C PHE A 7 10.64 -4.70 15.24
N LEU A 8 11.13 -5.33 14.17
CA LEU A 8 10.69 -6.66 13.76
C LEU A 8 11.01 -7.72 14.82
N GLN A 9 12.21 -7.70 15.41
CA GLN A 9 12.59 -8.57 16.52
C GLN A 9 11.64 -8.38 17.72
N ALA A 10 11.39 -7.12 18.11
CA ALA A 10 10.52 -6.78 19.23
C ALA A 10 9.10 -7.35 19.05
N ILE A 11 8.51 -7.20 17.86
CA ILE A 11 7.14 -7.70 17.60
C ILE A 11 7.07 -9.21 17.38
N GLN A 12 8.20 -9.86 17.06
CA GLN A 12 8.31 -11.32 16.98
C GLN A 12 8.53 -11.98 18.36
N GLY A 13 8.61 -11.16 19.42
CA GLY A 13 8.72 -11.64 20.79
C GLY A 13 10.16 -11.91 21.26
N GLU A 14 11.15 -11.45 20.50
CA GLU A 14 12.55 -11.49 20.92
C GLU A 14 12.74 -10.64 22.21
N PRO A 15 13.63 -11.05 23.13
CA PRO A 15 13.96 -10.27 24.32
C PRO A 15 14.56 -8.90 24.00
N MET A 16 13.94 -7.84 24.52
CA MET A 16 14.40 -6.46 24.34
C MET A 16 15.15 -5.91 25.55
N ALA A 17 14.97 -6.54 26.72
CA ALA A 17 15.64 -6.17 27.96
C ALA A 17 15.83 -7.38 28.86
N ARG A 18 16.59 -7.22 29.93
CA ARG A 18 16.76 -8.23 30.99
C ARG A 18 16.26 -7.68 32.31
N ALA A 19 15.54 -8.49 33.07
CA ALA A 19 15.07 -8.13 34.40
C ALA A 19 16.26 -7.89 35.33
N ALA A 20 16.12 -6.92 36.24
CA ALA A 20 17.11 -6.70 37.28
C ALA A 20 17.27 -7.94 38.17
N GLU A 21 18.42 -8.11 38.81
CA GLU A 21 18.66 -9.18 39.80
C GLU A 21 17.70 -9.12 41.00
N LYS A 22 17.14 -7.94 41.28
CA LYS A 22 16.09 -7.72 42.29
C LYS A 22 14.94 -6.94 41.67
N PRO A 23 14.03 -7.60 40.92
CA PRO A 23 12.89 -6.94 40.28
C PRO A 23 11.98 -6.30 41.33
N TYR A 24 11.66 -5.01 41.18
CA TYR A 24 10.73 -4.31 42.05
C TYR A 24 9.33 -4.30 41.42
N MET A 25 8.32 -4.76 42.17
CA MET A 25 6.91 -4.76 41.74
C MET A 25 6.68 -5.40 40.35
N SER A 26 7.41 -6.48 40.05
CA SER A 26 7.31 -7.21 38.78
C SER A 26 7.19 -8.71 39.04
N HIS A 27 6.45 -9.41 38.17
CA HIS A 27 6.34 -10.87 38.17
C HIS A 27 7.49 -11.56 37.42
N ALA A 28 8.42 -10.80 36.82
CA ALA A 28 9.57 -11.35 36.12
C ALA A 28 10.57 -11.99 37.10
N ALA A 29 11.21 -13.09 36.68
CA ALA A 29 12.28 -13.70 37.46
C ALA A 29 13.57 -12.83 37.38
N PRO A 30 14.39 -12.79 38.44
CA PRO A 30 15.70 -12.15 38.38
C PRO A 30 16.53 -12.57 37.17
N GLY A 31 17.05 -11.60 36.43
CA GLY A 31 17.87 -11.86 35.25
C GLY A 31 17.13 -12.52 34.07
N SER A 32 15.80 -12.65 34.10
CA SER A 32 15.07 -13.20 32.97
C SER A 32 15.01 -12.23 31.80
N ASP A 33 14.98 -12.77 30.60
CA ASP A 33 14.76 -12.04 29.38
C ASP A 33 13.32 -11.50 29.31
N LEU A 34 13.18 -10.24 28.89
CA LEU A 34 11.92 -9.49 28.84
C LEU A 34 11.64 -9.09 27.39
N ARG A 35 10.55 -9.61 26.84
CA ARG A 35 9.98 -9.17 25.56
C ARG A 35 8.95 -8.06 25.77
N ILE A 36 8.52 -7.44 24.67
CA ILE A 36 7.41 -6.48 24.69
C ILE A 36 6.08 -7.21 24.92
N GLU A 37 5.26 -6.68 25.82
CA GLU A 37 3.93 -7.22 26.15
C GLU A 37 2.83 -6.15 25.97
N PRO A 38 1.60 -6.53 25.58
CA PRO A 38 1.17 -7.89 25.25
C PRO A 38 1.74 -8.38 23.90
N HIS A 39 2.22 -9.63 23.85
CA HIS A 39 2.74 -10.22 22.62
C HIS A 39 1.60 -10.72 21.70
N SER A 40 1.70 -10.39 20.41
CA SER A 40 0.81 -10.87 19.37
C SER A 40 1.60 -11.61 18.29
N PRO A 41 1.58 -12.96 18.26
CA PRO A 41 2.40 -13.75 17.32
C PRO A 41 2.13 -13.41 15.85
N GLU A 42 0.91 -12.99 15.53
CA GLU A 42 0.44 -12.70 14.17
C GLU A 42 0.67 -11.25 13.75
N LEU A 43 1.26 -10.40 14.61
CA LEU A 43 1.46 -8.99 14.32
C LEU A 43 2.36 -8.76 13.09
N ILE A 44 3.36 -9.61 12.90
CA ILE A 44 4.25 -9.56 11.74
C ILE A 44 3.47 -9.60 10.41
N ARG A 45 2.38 -10.37 10.35
CA ARG A 45 1.51 -10.50 9.16
C ARG A 45 0.67 -9.25 8.88
N ARG A 46 0.67 -8.27 9.79
CA ARG A 46 -0.09 -7.01 9.69
C ARG A 46 0.79 -5.80 9.39
N ILE A 47 2.11 -5.98 9.37
CA ILE A 47 3.05 -4.90 9.04
C ILE A 47 3.08 -4.69 7.53
N TRP A 48 3.11 -3.42 7.14
CA TRP A 48 3.21 -2.97 5.75
C TRP A 48 4.51 -2.20 5.54
N TRP A 49 5.14 -2.37 4.38
CA TRP A 49 6.31 -1.59 3.99
C TRP A 49 6.04 -0.81 2.69
N GLY A 50 6.34 0.48 2.70
CA GLY A 50 6.29 1.34 1.52
C GLY A 50 7.52 1.15 0.64
N ALA A 51 7.40 0.47 -0.50
CA ALA A 51 8.53 0.20 -1.39
C ALA A 51 8.55 1.18 -2.58
N GLY A 52 9.63 1.96 -2.69
CA GLY A 52 9.86 2.92 -3.78
C GLY A 52 10.72 2.38 -4.93
N SER A 53 11.21 1.15 -4.83
CA SER A 53 12.02 0.49 -5.86
C SER A 53 11.77 -1.02 -5.90
N ARG A 54 12.22 -1.68 -6.97
CA ARG A 54 12.19 -3.15 -7.11
C ARG A 54 12.97 -3.83 -5.99
N GLU A 55 14.17 -3.33 -5.69
CA GLU A 55 15.03 -3.91 -4.65
C GLU A 55 14.34 -3.86 -3.28
N THR A 56 13.71 -2.72 -2.95
CA THR A 56 12.99 -2.58 -1.68
C THR A 56 11.78 -3.49 -1.61
N ALA A 57 11.06 -3.69 -2.71
CA ALA A 57 9.94 -4.62 -2.77
C ALA A 57 10.38 -6.09 -2.62
N GLU A 58 11.47 -6.50 -3.27
CA GLU A 58 12.03 -7.85 -3.09
C GLU A 58 12.50 -8.07 -1.63
N ALA A 59 13.10 -7.06 -1.01
CA ALA A 59 13.49 -7.11 0.40
C ALA A 59 12.27 -7.26 1.33
N THR A 60 11.18 -6.52 1.07
CA THR A 60 9.90 -6.68 1.77
C THR A 60 9.37 -8.10 1.65
N GLY A 61 9.42 -8.69 0.45
CA GLY A 61 9.00 -10.07 0.20
C GLY A 61 9.80 -11.07 1.02
N ARG A 62 11.13 -10.95 1.02
CA ARG A 62 12.02 -11.80 1.83
C ARG A 62 11.71 -11.72 3.32
N GLN A 63 11.29 -10.55 3.82
CA GLN A 63 10.95 -10.34 5.23
C GLN A 63 9.53 -10.82 5.61
N GLY A 64 8.70 -11.22 4.65
CA GLY A 64 7.36 -11.76 4.92
C GLY A 64 6.31 -10.69 5.27
N LEU A 65 6.60 -9.42 4.98
CA LEU A 65 5.73 -8.26 5.27
C LEU A 65 4.74 -8.03 4.13
N ASN A 66 3.67 -7.26 4.38
CA ASN A 66 2.79 -6.77 3.31
C ASN A 66 3.48 -5.65 2.51
N LEU A 67 3.16 -5.53 1.22
CA LEU A 67 3.71 -4.52 0.32
C LEU A 67 2.73 -3.37 0.12
N MET A 68 3.15 -2.14 0.42
CA MET A 68 2.52 -0.94 -0.12
C MET A 68 3.41 -0.40 -1.23
N SER A 69 3.00 -0.58 -2.49
CA SER A 69 3.74 -0.03 -3.62
C SER A 69 3.60 1.49 -3.60
N SER A 70 4.74 2.18 -3.60
CA SER A 70 4.79 3.64 -3.55
C SER A 70 4.09 4.27 -4.75
N THR A 71 3.47 5.44 -4.56
CA THR A 71 2.96 6.30 -5.66
C THR A 71 4.07 6.91 -6.51
N LEU A 72 5.32 6.68 -6.10
CA LEU A 72 6.54 7.10 -6.74
C LEU A 72 7.49 5.92 -6.82
N LEU A 73 7.91 5.59 -8.04
CA LEU A 73 8.94 4.58 -8.29
C LEU A 73 10.20 5.26 -8.84
N THR A 74 11.36 4.88 -8.31
CA THR A 74 12.68 5.40 -8.73
C THR A 74 13.17 4.82 -10.06
N GLU A 75 12.38 3.92 -10.66
CA GLU A 75 12.60 3.36 -11.98
C GLU A 75 12.07 4.30 -13.07
N ALA A 76 12.95 4.66 -14.01
CA ALA A 76 12.62 5.48 -15.18
C ALA A 76 12.99 4.74 -16.47
N THR A 77 12.27 3.67 -16.79
CA THR A 77 12.51 2.83 -17.98
C THR A 77 11.72 3.29 -19.22
N GLY A 78 10.80 4.25 -19.06
CA GLY A 78 9.88 4.71 -20.11
C GLY A 78 8.60 3.88 -20.24
N ALA A 79 8.45 2.81 -19.45
CA ALA A 79 7.18 2.10 -19.29
C ALA A 79 6.15 2.94 -18.51
N SER A 80 4.87 2.57 -18.61
CA SER A 80 3.83 3.22 -17.80
C SER A 80 4.04 2.94 -16.32
N PHE A 81 3.56 3.84 -15.47
CA PHE A 81 3.67 3.68 -14.02
C PHE A 81 2.96 2.41 -13.52
N GLY A 82 1.81 2.07 -14.12
CA GLY A 82 1.07 0.84 -13.83
C GLY A 82 1.90 -0.41 -14.14
N ASP A 83 2.60 -0.45 -15.28
CA ASP A 83 3.45 -1.59 -15.65
C ASP A 83 4.66 -1.73 -14.71
N LEU A 84 5.27 -0.60 -14.32
CA LEU A 84 6.38 -0.58 -13.37
C LEU A 84 5.98 -1.11 -12.00
N GLN A 85 4.80 -0.72 -11.50
CA GLN A 85 4.26 -1.22 -10.26
C GLN A 85 3.86 -2.71 -10.37
N ALA A 86 3.26 -3.14 -11.47
CA ALA A 86 2.93 -4.54 -11.69
C ALA A 86 4.19 -5.44 -11.66
N GLU A 87 5.28 -5.02 -12.31
CA GLU A 87 6.57 -5.73 -12.24
C GLU A 87 7.12 -5.74 -10.81
N GLN A 88 7.02 -4.63 -10.07
CA GLN A 88 7.45 -4.56 -8.67
C GLN A 88 6.67 -5.57 -7.79
N ILE A 89 5.36 -5.67 -8.00
CA ILE A 89 4.48 -6.60 -7.28
C ILE A 89 4.85 -8.05 -7.60
N GLU A 90 5.12 -8.37 -8.87
CA GLU A 90 5.54 -9.70 -9.29
C GLU A 90 6.85 -10.11 -8.59
N ARG A 91 7.86 -9.23 -8.61
CA ARG A 91 9.16 -9.46 -7.96
C ARG A 91 9.02 -9.65 -6.45
N TYR A 92 8.20 -8.83 -5.81
CA TYR A 92 7.86 -9.00 -4.40
C TYR A 92 7.26 -10.37 -4.11
N ARG A 93 6.21 -10.77 -4.86
CA ARG A 93 5.55 -12.08 -4.68
C ARG A 93 6.52 -13.23 -4.93
N SER A 94 7.39 -13.11 -5.92
CA SER A 94 8.45 -14.09 -6.20
C SER A 94 9.45 -14.22 -5.04
N ALA A 95 9.94 -13.10 -4.52
CA ALA A 95 10.85 -13.07 -3.37
C ALA A 95 10.19 -13.61 -2.09
N PHE A 96 8.90 -13.32 -1.89
CA PHE A 96 8.12 -13.83 -0.78
C PHE A 96 7.99 -15.36 -0.82
N ARG A 97 7.63 -15.94 -1.97
CA ARG A 97 7.59 -17.39 -2.18
C ARG A 97 8.97 -18.03 -2.01
N ALA A 98 10.01 -17.44 -2.59
CA ALA A 98 11.36 -17.97 -2.52
C ALA A 98 11.93 -18.01 -1.09
N ALA A 99 11.47 -17.10 -0.22
CA ALA A 99 11.82 -17.10 1.20
C ALA A 99 11.06 -18.15 2.03
N GLY A 100 10.11 -18.89 1.45
CA GLY A 100 9.40 -19.99 2.10
C GLY A 100 8.27 -19.54 3.04
N HIS A 101 7.80 -18.30 2.93
CA HIS A 101 6.64 -17.83 3.70
C HIS A 101 5.38 -18.55 3.27
N THR A 102 4.56 -18.98 4.25
CA THR A 102 3.37 -19.81 4.00
C THR A 102 2.04 -19.06 4.12
N HIS A 103 2.06 -17.80 4.57
CA HIS A 103 0.85 -16.97 4.65
C HIS A 103 0.64 -16.20 3.35
N ALA A 104 -0.60 -15.76 3.12
CA ALA A 104 -0.93 -14.92 1.98
C ALA A 104 -0.47 -13.46 2.25
N PRO A 105 0.51 -12.94 1.50
CA PRO A 105 0.88 -11.53 1.61
C PRO A 105 -0.21 -10.65 1.01
N ARG A 106 -0.36 -9.42 1.52
CA ARG A 106 -1.19 -8.40 0.87
C ARG A 106 -0.35 -7.34 0.17
N VAL A 107 -0.91 -6.80 -0.89
CA VAL A 107 -0.36 -5.79 -1.77
C VAL A 107 -1.36 -4.66 -1.91
N SER A 108 -0.92 -3.44 -1.67
CA SER A 108 -1.70 -2.23 -1.94
C SER A 108 -0.98 -1.32 -2.91
N ILE A 109 -1.78 -0.64 -3.73
CA ILE A 109 -1.36 0.48 -4.57
C ILE A 109 -2.26 1.68 -4.25
N SER A 110 -1.79 2.87 -4.63
CA SER A 110 -2.57 4.09 -4.46
C SER A 110 -2.86 4.76 -5.82
N ARG A 111 -4.08 5.29 -5.97
CA ARG A 111 -4.50 6.10 -7.13
C ARG A 111 -5.34 7.29 -6.66
N SER A 112 -5.14 8.44 -7.29
CA SER A 112 -6.11 9.54 -7.21
C SER A 112 -7.17 9.29 -8.27
N VAL A 113 -8.40 9.01 -7.86
CA VAL A 113 -9.53 8.77 -8.76
C VAL A 113 -10.63 9.78 -8.43
N LEU A 114 -10.98 10.62 -9.40
CA LEU A 114 -11.95 11.71 -9.28
C LEU A 114 -13.11 11.48 -10.27
N PRO A 115 -14.17 10.78 -9.86
CA PRO A 115 -15.37 10.61 -10.68
C PRO A 115 -16.06 11.94 -10.96
N ILE A 116 -16.38 12.17 -12.23
CA ILE A 116 -17.27 13.25 -12.66
C ILE A 116 -18.66 12.64 -12.80
N VAL A 117 -19.59 12.98 -11.89
CA VAL A 117 -20.98 12.49 -11.92
C VAL A 117 -22.00 13.63 -11.96
N THR A 118 -21.55 14.87 -11.70
CA THR A 118 -22.35 16.08 -11.79
C THR A 118 -21.64 17.17 -12.61
N GLU A 119 -22.41 18.19 -13.01
CA GLU A 119 -21.84 19.39 -13.65
C GLU A 119 -20.86 20.12 -12.71
N ARG A 120 -21.11 20.09 -11.40
CA ARG A 120 -20.19 20.65 -10.40
C ARG A 120 -18.84 19.93 -10.41
N ASP A 121 -18.84 18.61 -10.52
CA ASP A 121 -17.60 17.82 -10.62
C ASP A 121 -16.84 18.17 -11.90
N ARG A 122 -17.56 18.35 -13.00
CA ARG A 122 -16.97 18.76 -14.28
C ARG A 122 -16.30 20.13 -14.18
N MET A 123 -16.90 21.08 -13.47
CA MET A 123 -16.30 22.39 -13.20
C MET A 123 -15.08 22.30 -12.27
N LEU A 124 -15.12 21.43 -11.25
CA LEU A 124 -14.06 21.29 -10.25
C LEU A 124 -12.85 20.48 -10.75
N PHE A 125 -13.08 19.44 -11.54
CA PHE A 125 -12.07 18.44 -11.92
C PHE A 125 -11.81 18.38 -13.43
N GLY A 126 -12.77 18.75 -14.27
CA GLY A 126 -12.72 18.56 -15.73
C GLY A 126 -11.79 19.48 -16.52
N VAL A 127 -11.14 20.47 -15.88
CA VAL A 127 -10.38 21.54 -16.56
C VAL A 127 -8.86 21.44 -16.33
N ARG A 128 -8.30 20.24 -16.17
CA ARG A 128 -6.84 20.09 -15.97
C ARG A 128 -6.13 19.44 -17.18
N PRO A 129 -5.81 20.22 -18.22
CA PRO A 129 -4.95 19.74 -19.29
C PRO A 129 -3.55 19.43 -18.72
N GLY A 130 -3.16 18.15 -18.77
CA GLY A 130 -1.81 17.69 -18.36
C GLY A 130 -1.76 16.67 -17.22
N GLU A 131 -2.87 16.38 -16.53
CA GLU A 131 -2.89 15.40 -15.42
C GLU A 131 -3.19 13.95 -15.84
N ASN A 132 -3.46 13.71 -17.14
CA ASN A 132 -3.85 12.41 -17.68
C ASN A 132 -2.66 11.50 -18.05
N ALA A 133 -1.42 11.96 -17.86
CA ALA A 133 -0.20 11.24 -18.18
C ALA A 133 0.68 11.07 -16.94
N ASP A 134 1.40 9.96 -16.87
CA ASP A 134 2.40 9.74 -15.83
C ASP A 134 3.48 10.82 -15.93
N GLN A 135 3.90 11.31 -14.77
CA GLN A 135 4.89 12.39 -14.70
C GLN A 135 6.25 11.82 -14.34
N ILE A 136 7.31 12.34 -14.97
CA ILE A 136 8.69 12.05 -14.57
C ILE A 136 9.25 13.30 -13.90
N GLY A 137 9.68 13.16 -12.65
CA GLY A 137 10.34 14.22 -11.89
C GLY A 137 11.67 13.77 -11.31
N ILE A 138 12.35 14.68 -10.63
CA ILE A 138 13.56 14.38 -9.84
C ILE A 138 13.21 14.61 -8.37
N ILE A 139 13.34 13.57 -7.54
CA ILE A 139 13.21 13.67 -6.07
C ILE A 139 14.48 13.09 -5.46
N ASP A 140 15.08 13.81 -4.50
CA ASP A 140 16.30 13.42 -3.79
C ASP A 140 17.46 12.98 -4.72
N GLY A 141 17.54 13.58 -5.91
CA GLY A 141 18.55 13.28 -6.92
C GLY A 141 18.27 12.05 -7.80
N HIS A 142 17.16 11.35 -7.57
CA HIS A 142 16.72 10.21 -8.38
C HIS A 142 15.62 10.61 -9.37
N ARG A 143 15.67 10.06 -10.58
CA ARG A 143 14.56 10.17 -11.55
C ARG A 143 13.43 9.27 -11.09
N SER A 144 12.22 9.83 -10.99
CA SER A 144 11.09 9.16 -10.40
C SER A 144 9.84 9.32 -11.25
N THR A 145 9.07 8.25 -11.37
CA THR A 145 7.81 8.23 -12.12
C THR A 145 6.63 8.30 -11.14
N PHE A 146 5.68 9.19 -11.40
CA PHE A 146 4.45 9.39 -10.62
C PHE A 146 3.25 8.89 -11.40
N GLY A 147 2.35 8.19 -10.71
CA GLY A 147 1.06 7.82 -11.29
C GLY A 147 0.20 9.04 -11.61
N ARG A 148 -0.44 9.02 -12.78
CA ARG A 148 -1.45 10.01 -13.17
C ARG A 148 -2.65 10.08 -12.22
N THR A 149 -3.37 11.21 -12.28
CA THR A 149 -4.70 11.33 -11.68
C THR A 149 -5.73 10.81 -12.67
N TYR A 150 -6.63 9.95 -12.21
CA TYR A 150 -7.74 9.41 -13.00
C TYR A 150 -8.96 10.32 -12.80
N THR A 151 -9.25 11.16 -13.78
CA THR A 151 -10.41 12.07 -13.73
C THR A 151 -11.27 11.82 -14.96
N GLY A 152 -12.56 11.55 -14.75
CA GLY A 152 -13.47 11.26 -15.86
C GLY A 152 -14.83 10.77 -15.42
N GLU A 153 -15.71 10.57 -16.40
CA GLU A 153 -17.01 9.94 -16.19
C GLU A 153 -16.82 8.46 -15.79
N PRO A 154 -17.78 7.84 -15.07
CA PRO A 154 -17.61 6.48 -14.53
C PRO A 154 -17.16 5.43 -15.55
N ASP A 155 -17.77 5.38 -16.73
CA ASP A 155 -17.42 4.39 -17.76
C ASP A 155 -15.96 4.53 -18.22
N GLN A 156 -15.47 5.76 -18.35
CA GLN A 156 -14.08 6.03 -18.73
C GLN A 156 -13.12 5.59 -17.62
N LEU A 157 -13.45 5.89 -16.36
CA LEU A 157 -12.64 5.48 -15.21
C LEU A 157 -12.58 3.96 -15.08
N ILE A 158 -13.69 3.26 -15.30
CA ILE A 158 -13.74 1.80 -15.28
C ILE A 158 -12.79 1.21 -16.32
N GLU A 159 -12.87 1.66 -17.56
CA GLU A 159 -12.00 1.17 -18.64
C GLU A 159 -10.53 1.46 -18.33
N GLN A 160 -10.20 2.67 -17.86
CA GLN A 160 -8.84 3.05 -17.52
C GLN A 160 -8.27 2.24 -16.35
N LEU A 161 -9.06 1.97 -15.30
CA LEU A 161 -8.63 1.21 -14.13
C LEU A 161 -8.55 -0.30 -14.43
N LYS A 162 -9.39 -0.82 -15.33
CA LYS A 162 -9.25 -2.19 -15.84
C LYS A 162 -7.98 -2.37 -16.69
N ALA A 163 -7.58 -1.33 -17.41
CA ALA A 163 -6.35 -1.33 -18.20
C ALA A 163 -5.07 -1.10 -17.37
N ASP A 164 -5.17 -0.67 -16.12
CA ASP A 164 -4.01 -0.44 -15.25
C ASP A 164 -3.52 -1.78 -14.67
N ALA A 165 -2.37 -2.25 -15.15
CA ALA A 165 -1.79 -3.53 -14.77
C ALA A 165 -1.56 -3.67 -13.25
N ALA A 166 -1.23 -2.58 -12.57
CA ALA A 166 -1.02 -2.62 -11.12
C ALA A 166 -2.34 -2.71 -10.35
N VAL A 167 -3.43 -2.10 -10.85
CA VAL A 167 -4.77 -2.25 -10.26
C VAL A 167 -5.22 -3.71 -10.36
N GLN A 168 -4.92 -4.38 -11.47
CA GLN A 168 -5.24 -5.80 -11.65
C GLN A 168 -4.35 -6.72 -10.79
N ALA A 169 -3.11 -6.31 -10.48
CA ALA A 169 -2.16 -7.10 -9.71
C ALA A 169 -2.23 -6.92 -8.19
N ALA A 170 -2.87 -5.85 -7.70
CA ALA A 170 -2.93 -5.52 -6.28
C ALA A 170 -4.19 -6.06 -5.60
N ASP A 171 -4.07 -6.44 -4.33
CA ASP A 171 -5.22 -6.89 -3.53
C ASP A 171 -6.06 -5.70 -3.04
N THR A 172 -5.43 -4.52 -2.89
CA THR A 172 -6.08 -3.31 -2.37
C THR A 172 -5.75 -2.09 -3.22
N LEU A 173 -6.79 -1.42 -3.72
CA LEU A 173 -6.70 -0.08 -4.28
C LEU A 173 -7.00 0.95 -3.20
N MET A 174 -5.99 1.74 -2.82
CA MET A 174 -6.13 2.88 -1.91
C MET A 174 -6.44 4.15 -2.70
N LEU A 175 -7.51 4.84 -2.34
CA LEU A 175 -7.87 6.11 -2.97
C LEU A 175 -7.19 7.27 -2.23
N THR A 176 -6.41 8.05 -2.98
CA THR A 176 -5.84 9.30 -2.48
C THR A 176 -6.78 10.45 -2.81
N ILE A 177 -7.31 11.07 -1.76
CA ILE A 177 -8.29 12.15 -1.84
C ILE A 177 -7.65 13.49 -1.44
N PRO A 178 -8.14 14.64 -1.93
CA PRO A 178 -7.56 15.94 -1.62
C PRO A 178 -7.88 16.36 -0.18
N SER A 179 -6.96 16.09 0.74
CA SER A 179 -7.14 16.30 2.19
C SER A 179 -7.50 17.74 2.60
N GLN A 180 -7.13 18.73 1.79
CA GLN A 180 -7.43 20.15 2.02
C GLN A 180 -8.83 20.57 1.54
N ALA A 181 -9.57 19.70 0.84
CA ALA A 181 -10.80 20.06 0.14
C ALA A 181 -12.08 19.95 1.00
N GLY A 182 -11.95 19.69 2.31
CA GLY A 182 -13.07 19.58 3.24
C GLY A 182 -13.73 18.20 3.25
N VAL A 183 -14.54 17.93 4.27
CA VAL A 183 -15.13 16.60 4.49
C VAL A 183 -16.18 16.29 3.42
N GLU A 184 -17.05 17.25 3.09
CA GLU A 184 -18.17 17.04 2.17
C GLU A 184 -17.70 16.65 0.77
N LEU A 185 -16.67 17.33 0.24
CA LEU A 185 -16.16 17.02 -1.09
C LEU A 185 -15.43 15.67 -1.12
N ASN A 186 -14.65 15.37 -0.09
CA ASN A 186 -13.97 14.08 0.02
C ASN A 186 -14.95 12.92 0.16
N LEU A 187 -16.04 13.09 0.92
CA LEU A 187 -17.12 12.12 1.01
C LEU A 187 -17.78 11.90 -0.36
N HIS A 188 -18.11 13.00 -1.07
CA HIS A 188 -18.69 12.92 -2.42
C HIS A 188 -17.81 12.16 -3.40
N ILE A 189 -16.48 12.38 -3.38
CA ILE A 189 -15.53 11.63 -4.23
C ILE A 189 -15.57 10.13 -3.91
N LEU A 190 -15.52 9.78 -2.62
CA LEU A 190 -15.51 8.38 -2.18
C LEU A 190 -16.84 7.67 -2.47
N GLU A 191 -17.97 8.32 -2.21
CA GLU A 191 -19.31 7.80 -2.50
C GLU A 191 -19.53 7.64 -4.00
N SER A 192 -19.09 8.60 -4.81
CA SER A 192 -19.18 8.53 -6.27
C SER A 192 -18.37 7.36 -6.82
N PHE A 193 -17.16 7.14 -6.31
CA PHE A 193 -16.33 5.99 -6.71
C PHE A 193 -16.98 4.67 -6.28
N ALA A 194 -17.39 4.57 -5.02
CA ALA A 194 -17.99 3.36 -4.46
C ALA A 194 -19.30 2.97 -5.17
N THR A 195 -20.08 3.95 -5.62
CA THR A 195 -21.37 3.73 -6.28
C THR A 195 -21.23 3.43 -7.76
N HIS A 196 -20.37 4.18 -8.47
CA HIS A 196 -20.36 4.17 -9.93
C HIS A 196 -19.17 3.45 -10.57
N VAL A 197 -18.07 3.23 -9.84
CA VAL A 197 -16.82 2.67 -10.39
C VAL A 197 -16.46 1.34 -9.74
N ALA A 198 -16.39 1.30 -8.41
CA ALA A 198 -15.92 0.15 -7.65
C ALA A 198 -16.64 -1.18 -8.00
N PRO A 199 -17.97 -1.23 -8.18
CA PRO A 199 -18.67 -2.48 -8.49
C PRO A 199 -18.21 -3.13 -9.80
N ALA A 200 -17.88 -2.31 -10.81
CA ALA A 200 -17.41 -2.81 -12.11
C ALA A 200 -15.98 -3.36 -12.07
N LEU A 201 -15.23 -3.06 -11.01
CA LEU A 201 -13.91 -3.63 -10.72
C LEU A 201 -13.99 -4.90 -9.86
N GLY A 202 -15.19 -5.38 -9.52
CA GLY A 202 -15.39 -6.55 -8.66
C GLY A 202 -15.13 -6.28 -7.18
N TRP A 203 -15.11 -5.00 -6.77
CA TRP A 203 -14.94 -4.62 -5.37
C TRP A 203 -16.06 -5.19 -4.50
N LYS A 204 -15.68 -5.62 -3.30
CA LYS A 204 -16.61 -6.09 -2.25
C LYS A 204 -16.54 -5.16 -1.05
N PRO A 205 -17.68 -4.75 -0.47
CA PRO A 205 -17.70 -4.02 0.78
C PRO A 205 -16.96 -4.76 1.90
N ASN A 206 -16.19 -4.02 2.71
CA ASN A 206 -15.42 -4.57 3.84
C ASN A 206 -16.31 -5.02 5.02
N THR A 207 -17.63 -5.09 4.84
CA THR A 207 -18.56 -5.70 5.81
C THR A 207 -18.36 -7.21 5.94
N GLU A 208 -17.67 -7.83 4.98
CA GLU A 208 -17.33 -9.27 4.97
C GLU A 208 -15.98 -9.60 5.65
N GLY A 209 -15.27 -8.58 6.16
CA GLY A 209 -13.95 -8.74 6.78
C GLY A 209 -12.79 -8.29 5.90
N PRO A 210 -11.55 -8.26 6.44
CA PRO A 210 -10.40 -7.69 5.75
C PRO A 210 -10.06 -8.49 4.49
N VAL A 211 -9.65 -7.77 3.44
CA VAL A 211 -9.10 -8.34 2.20
C VAL A 211 -8.04 -9.40 2.53
N GLN A 212 -8.21 -10.58 1.95
CA GLN A 212 -7.21 -11.64 1.93
C GLN A 212 -6.37 -11.45 0.66
N GLY A 213 -5.04 -11.52 0.79
CA GLY A 213 -4.19 -11.47 -0.39
C GLY A 213 -4.18 -12.79 -1.15
N ASP A 214 -3.58 -12.78 -2.34
CA ASP A 214 -3.40 -14.02 -3.10
C ASP A 214 -2.54 -15.03 -2.33
N PRO A 215 -2.92 -16.33 -2.32
CA PRO A 215 -2.07 -17.39 -1.78
C PRO A 215 -0.69 -17.37 -2.42
N ALA A 216 0.34 -17.58 -1.59
CA ALA A 216 1.71 -17.75 -2.03
C ALA A 216 1.86 -19.00 -2.92
#